data_AF-A0A2A3AIC2-F1
#
_entry.id   AF-A0A2A3AIC2-F1
#
_cell.length_a   1.000
_cell.length_b   1.000
_cell.length_c   1.000
_cell.angle_alpha   90.00
_cell.angle_beta   90.00
_cell.angle_gamma   90.00
#
_symmetry.space_group_name_H-M   'P 1'
#
loop_
_entity.id
_entity.type
_entity.pdbx_description
1 polymer ?
#
loop_
_entity_poly.entity_id
_entity_poly.type
_entity_poly.pdbx_seq_one_letter_code
_entity_poly.pdbx_strand_id
1 'polypeptide(L)'
;MNKKATAITATALSIPLLVGCGQADTEATASPAADSAEGTTSPAAQTAHGSGTEEPAQGTESATPGADPASTATGEQSDGAEQLPAVADPCAGQCTETGRIPVEHPKFGAMEVVTYHEVTSPEGAAPSTGLASYALYQNGQPVGYVGSEDSSPVVSFGTSPSLGGQKWELNNGSNVDKYGNVYLSYDKGVTVLTPTDQGYDSNGTMPPGEGAVKTPFSNADLKISEDGEPTVIQKTLEGEGRETGETVNYVWDGQALVPEQ
;
A
#
# COMPACT_ATOMS: atom_id res chain seq x y z
N MET A 1 13.45 -58.98 6.06
CA MET A 1 13.27 -57.55 6.31
C MET A 1 14.50 -56.83 5.81
N ASN A 2 14.45 -56.20 4.62
CA ASN A 2 15.65 -55.65 4.00
C ASN A 2 15.54 -54.12 3.95
N LYS A 3 16.33 -53.45 4.79
CA LYS A 3 16.48 -51.99 4.73
C LYS A 3 17.26 -51.63 3.46
N LYS A 4 16.66 -50.89 2.52
CA LYS A 4 17.42 -50.16 1.50
C LYS A 4 17.87 -48.83 2.10
N ALA A 5 19.17 -48.56 2.06
CA ALA A 5 19.69 -47.22 2.31
C ALA A 5 19.74 -46.47 0.96
N THR A 6 19.21 -45.25 0.94
CA THR A 6 19.37 -44.33 -0.20
C THR A 6 20.42 -43.29 0.20
N ALA A 7 21.50 -43.19 -0.58
CA ALA A 7 22.52 -42.17 -0.36
C ALA A 7 22.05 -40.82 -0.90
N ILE A 8 22.33 -39.74 -0.16
CA ILE A 8 22.12 -38.36 -0.62
C ILE A 8 23.46 -37.84 -1.14
N THR A 9 23.55 -37.54 -2.42
CA THR A 9 24.72 -36.93 -3.04
C THR A 9 24.62 -35.41 -2.95
N ALA A 10 25.44 -34.79 -2.10
CA ALA A 10 25.54 -33.34 -2.02
C ALA A 10 26.53 -32.81 -3.07
N THR A 11 26.05 -32.05 -4.05
CA THR A 11 26.88 -31.30 -5.00
C THR A 11 27.04 -29.85 -4.53
N ALA A 12 28.24 -29.48 -4.10
CA ALA A 12 28.56 -28.10 -3.77
C ALA A 12 28.70 -27.24 -5.05
N LEU A 13 28.07 -26.06 -5.05
CA LEU A 13 28.20 -25.05 -6.10
C LEU A 13 29.06 -23.89 -5.61
N SER A 14 30.20 -23.68 -6.26
CA SER A 14 31.18 -22.65 -5.90
C SER A 14 30.83 -21.31 -6.53
N ILE A 15 30.69 -20.25 -5.72
CA ILE A 15 30.49 -18.87 -6.20
C ILE A 15 31.85 -18.15 -6.25
N PRO A 16 32.29 -17.63 -7.41
CA PRO A 16 33.46 -16.75 -7.48
C PRO A 16 33.07 -15.31 -7.08
N LEU A 17 33.54 -14.85 -5.93
CA LEU A 17 33.46 -13.44 -5.53
C LEU A 17 34.43 -12.60 -6.38
N LEU A 18 33.89 -11.68 -7.19
CA LEU A 18 34.68 -10.67 -7.91
C LEU A 18 34.66 -9.35 -7.14
N VAL A 19 35.69 -9.14 -6.32
CA VAL A 19 35.94 -7.86 -5.64
C VAL A 19 36.66 -6.92 -6.60
N GLY A 20 36.12 -5.72 -6.81
CA GLY A 20 36.67 -4.73 -7.75
C GLY A 20 36.56 -3.30 -7.22
N CYS A 21 37.49 -2.91 -6.34
CA CYS A 21 37.60 -1.53 -5.88
C CYS A 21 38.47 -0.70 -6.84
N GLY A 22 38.04 0.51 -7.21
CA GLY A 22 38.82 1.42 -8.06
C GLY A 22 38.16 2.77 -8.28
N GLN A 23 38.63 3.79 -7.57
CA GLN A 23 38.42 5.21 -7.89
C GLN A 23 39.75 5.82 -8.38
N ALA A 24 39.72 7.10 -8.77
CA ALA A 24 40.83 7.92 -9.30
C ALA A 24 41.16 7.66 -10.80
N ASP A 25 41.47 8.67 -11.62
CA ASP A 25 41.42 10.13 -11.38
C ASP A 25 41.18 10.97 -12.66
N THR A 26 41.36 12.28 -12.54
CA THR A 26 40.87 13.36 -13.42
C THR A 26 41.90 13.81 -14.49
N GLU A 27 41.49 14.73 -15.36
CA GLU A 27 42.29 15.57 -16.31
C GLU A 27 42.72 14.93 -17.66
N ALA A 28 42.86 15.67 -18.78
CA ALA A 28 42.26 16.95 -19.24
C ALA A 28 42.62 17.21 -20.73
N THR A 29 41.96 18.19 -21.39
CA THR A 29 42.57 19.25 -22.27
C THR A 29 41.86 19.56 -23.61
N ALA A 30 41.41 20.82 -23.71
CA ALA A 30 41.27 21.72 -24.89
C ALA A 30 40.29 21.45 -26.08
N SER A 31 39.48 22.46 -26.35
CA SER A 31 38.91 22.82 -27.67
C SER A 31 39.86 23.74 -28.47
N PRO A 32 39.52 24.12 -29.72
CA PRO A 32 39.02 25.51 -29.97
C PRO A 32 37.57 25.51 -30.53
N ALA A 33 36.70 26.48 -30.18
CA ALA A 33 36.52 27.82 -30.79
C ALA A 33 35.99 27.80 -32.25
N ALA A 34 35.06 28.66 -32.69
CA ALA A 34 34.63 30.00 -32.21
C ALA A 34 33.09 30.19 -32.49
N ASP A 35 32.28 30.89 -31.67
CA ASP A 35 32.11 32.38 -31.51
C ASP A 35 31.10 32.97 -32.54
N SER A 36 30.13 33.86 -32.24
CA SER A 36 29.66 34.56 -31.01
C SER A 36 28.15 34.27 -30.77
N ALA A 37 27.24 35.00 -30.07
CA ALA A 37 27.13 36.19 -29.20
C ALA A 37 25.74 36.10 -28.48
N GLU A 38 25.32 36.87 -27.45
CA GLU A 38 25.95 37.91 -26.60
C GLU A 38 25.80 37.47 -25.10
N GLY A 39 25.06 38.02 -24.12
CA GLY A 39 24.41 39.34 -23.90
C GLY A 39 23.14 39.27 -23.00
N THR A 40 22.86 40.18 -22.05
CA THR A 40 23.75 41.14 -21.34
C THR A 40 23.28 41.35 -19.89
N THR A 41 24.22 41.16 -18.94
CA THR A 41 24.29 41.58 -17.51
C THR A 41 23.12 41.38 -16.52
N SER A 42 23.48 40.79 -15.37
CA SER A 42 23.00 41.16 -14.02
C SER A 42 24.12 41.95 -13.30
N PRO A 43 23.84 42.68 -12.21
CA PRO A 43 24.68 42.47 -11.01
C PRO A 43 23.92 42.46 -9.67
N ALA A 44 24.49 41.76 -8.69
CA ALA A 44 24.11 41.84 -7.28
C ALA A 44 25.14 42.66 -6.47
N ALA A 45 24.76 43.17 -5.30
CA ALA A 45 25.65 43.84 -4.34
C ALA A 45 25.23 43.51 -2.90
N GLN A 46 26.17 43.62 -1.95
CA GLN A 46 26.04 43.13 -0.56
C GLN A 46 26.03 44.25 0.49
N THR A 47 25.41 43.95 1.64
CA THR A 47 25.75 44.36 3.04
C THR A 47 26.22 45.79 3.38
N ALA A 48 25.57 46.37 4.39
CA ALA A 48 26.24 47.19 5.42
C ALA A 48 25.48 47.12 6.77
N HIS A 49 26.19 47.30 7.90
CA HIS A 49 25.64 47.28 9.27
C HIS A 49 25.28 48.69 9.80
N GLY A 50 24.45 48.74 10.84
CA GLY A 50 24.35 49.85 11.79
C GLY A 50 23.99 49.34 13.19
N SER A 51 24.62 49.86 14.25
CA SER A 51 24.58 49.28 15.61
C SER A 51 24.41 50.33 16.73
N GLY A 52 23.77 49.95 17.85
CA GLY A 52 23.70 50.66 19.15
C GLY A 52 22.49 50.18 19.99
N THR A 53 22.54 49.58 21.20
CA THR A 53 23.24 49.93 22.49
C THR A 53 22.43 50.99 23.27
N GLU A 54 21.87 50.79 24.48
CA GLU A 54 21.80 49.70 25.52
C GLU A 54 20.32 49.59 26.03
N GLU A 55 19.77 48.50 26.62
CA GLU A 55 20.05 47.67 27.85
C GLU A 55 19.55 48.28 29.20
N PRO A 56 19.31 47.51 30.30
CA PRO A 56 18.29 46.47 30.50
C PRO A 56 17.22 46.80 31.58
N ALA A 57 16.15 45.96 31.65
CA ALA A 57 15.42 45.64 32.88
C ALA A 57 14.87 44.19 32.82
N GLN A 58 14.68 43.52 33.97
CA GLN A 58 14.38 42.07 34.08
C GLN A 58 12.90 41.76 34.40
N GLY A 59 12.41 40.57 34.03
CA GLY A 59 11.06 40.07 34.32
C GLY A 59 10.46 39.25 33.16
N THR A 60 10.91 38.01 32.89
CA THR A 60 10.45 36.77 33.56
C THR A 60 9.02 36.34 33.16
N GLU A 61 8.87 35.73 31.97
CA GLU A 61 8.35 34.36 31.78
C GLU A 61 8.33 33.99 30.27
N SER A 62 8.57 32.71 29.95
CA SER A 62 8.86 32.28 28.56
C SER A 62 7.63 31.80 27.81
N ALA A 63 7.17 32.58 26.82
CA ALA A 63 6.20 32.14 25.82
C ALA A 63 6.91 31.50 24.61
N THR A 64 7.01 30.16 24.61
CA THR A 64 7.48 29.40 23.43
C THR A 64 6.33 29.21 22.44
N PRO A 65 6.50 29.50 21.13
CA PRO A 65 5.49 29.15 20.12
C PRO A 65 5.43 27.62 19.93
N GLY A 66 4.39 26.98 20.47
CA GLY A 66 4.02 25.62 20.10
C GLY A 66 3.33 25.61 18.73
N ALA A 67 3.69 24.67 17.86
CA ALA A 67 3.11 24.59 16.52
C ALA A 67 1.66 24.09 16.54
N ASP A 68 0.84 24.58 15.61
CA ASP A 68 -0.52 24.07 15.37
C ASP A 68 -0.50 22.58 14.99
N PRO A 69 -1.33 21.73 15.63
CA PRO A 69 -1.71 20.44 15.06
C PRO A 69 -2.65 20.70 13.87
N ALA A 70 -2.12 20.62 12.65
CA ALA A 70 -2.86 20.97 11.45
C ALA A 70 -4.07 20.05 11.21
N SER A 71 -5.23 20.67 11.02
CA SER A 71 -6.45 20.11 10.41
C SER A 71 -6.88 18.71 10.85
N THR A 72 -7.62 18.62 11.94
CA THR A 72 -8.71 17.63 12.01
C THR A 72 -9.66 17.90 10.85
N ALA A 73 -9.66 17.03 9.84
CA ALA A 73 -10.68 17.05 8.80
C ALA A 73 -12.01 16.57 9.40
N THR A 74 -12.79 17.50 9.93
CA THR A 74 -14.19 17.25 10.29
C THR A 74 -14.95 16.96 8.99
N GLY A 75 -15.07 15.69 8.64
CA GLY A 75 -15.90 15.26 7.52
C GLY A 75 -17.32 15.78 7.70
N GLU A 76 -17.89 16.40 6.66
CA GLU A 76 -19.27 16.87 6.71
C GLU A 76 -20.19 15.68 6.90
N GLN A 77 -20.83 15.63 8.08
CA GLN A 77 -21.68 14.54 8.50
C GLN A 77 -22.88 14.44 7.54
N SER A 78 -22.84 13.47 6.62
CA SER A 78 -23.85 13.31 5.56
C SER A 78 -25.16 12.84 6.17
N ASP A 79 -26.05 13.81 6.42
CA ASP A 79 -27.24 13.69 7.28
C ASP A 79 -28.35 12.84 6.62
N GLY A 80 -28.12 11.53 6.61
CA GLY A 80 -28.97 10.54 5.93
C GLY A 80 -28.29 9.19 5.63
N ALA A 81 -26.97 9.06 5.79
CA ALA A 81 -26.27 7.79 5.63
C ALA A 81 -26.71 6.76 6.70
N GLU A 82 -26.96 5.51 6.29
CA GLU A 82 -27.21 4.41 7.22
C GLU A 82 -25.91 4.01 7.94
N GLN A 83 -25.94 3.85 9.26
CA GLN A 83 -24.75 3.61 10.07
C GLN A 83 -24.58 2.11 10.36
N LEU A 84 -23.43 1.54 9.95
CA LEU A 84 -23.05 0.17 10.30
C LEU A 84 -22.70 0.04 11.79
N PRO A 85 -22.84 -1.17 12.39
CA PRO A 85 -22.41 -1.43 13.75
C PRO A 85 -20.90 -1.25 13.89
N ALA A 86 -20.47 -0.66 15.01
CA ALA A 86 -19.06 -0.51 15.31
C ALA A 86 -18.44 -1.85 15.74
N VAL A 87 -17.23 -2.13 15.25
CA VAL A 87 -16.41 -3.29 15.62
C VAL A 87 -15.22 -2.83 16.48
N ALA A 88 -14.35 -3.77 16.89
CA ALA A 88 -13.07 -3.43 17.48
C ALA A 88 -11.98 -3.33 16.40
N ASP A 89 -11.25 -2.22 16.38
CA ASP A 89 -9.94 -2.13 15.73
C ASP A 89 -8.85 -2.29 16.81
N PRO A 90 -8.17 -3.45 16.89
CA PRO A 90 -7.08 -3.68 17.85
C PRO A 90 -5.76 -3.01 17.43
N CYS A 91 -5.64 -2.56 16.17
CA CYS A 91 -4.45 -1.91 15.65
C CYS A 91 -4.45 -0.39 15.85
N ALA A 92 -5.61 0.23 16.07
CA ALA A 92 -5.76 1.67 16.32
C ALA A 92 -4.78 2.21 17.38
N GLY A 93 -3.74 2.92 16.93
CA GLY A 93 -2.70 3.49 17.80
C GLY A 93 -1.76 2.47 18.45
N GLN A 94 -1.74 1.22 17.98
CA GLN A 94 -0.83 0.14 18.44
C GLN A 94 0.04 -0.41 17.30
N CYS A 95 -0.54 -0.66 16.13
CA CYS A 95 0.16 -1.15 14.94
C CYS A 95 0.77 0.01 14.13
N THR A 96 1.75 -0.30 13.27
CA THR A 96 2.25 0.67 12.28
C THR A 96 1.21 0.85 11.18
N GLU A 97 0.64 2.05 11.09
CA GLU A 97 -0.20 2.48 9.97
C GLU A 97 0.64 2.59 8.69
N THR A 98 0.21 1.93 7.62
CA THR A 98 0.86 1.91 6.31
C THR A 98 0.16 2.79 5.28
N GLY A 99 -1.11 3.12 5.49
CA GLY A 99 -1.90 3.90 4.54
C GLY A 99 -3.30 4.25 5.02
N ARG A 100 -3.87 5.26 4.37
CA ARG A 100 -5.25 5.73 4.51
C ARG A 100 -5.84 5.91 3.12
N ILE A 101 -6.98 5.27 2.88
CA ILE A 101 -7.61 5.16 1.57
C ILE A 101 -9.06 5.67 1.71
N PRO A 102 -9.38 6.87 1.20
CA PRO A 102 -10.76 7.34 1.15
C PRO A 102 -11.56 6.52 0.13
N VAL A 103 -12.78 6.14 0.48
CA VAL A 103 -13.69 5.40 -0.40
C VAL A 103 -15.11 6.00 -0.32
N GLU A 104 -15.77 6.15 -1.46
CA GLU A 104 -17.14 6.67 -1.52
C GLU A 104 -18.13 5.52 -1.70
N HIS A 105 -18.92 5.24 -0.67
CA HIS A 105 -19.80 4.08 -0.62
C HIS A 105 -21.24 4.41 -1.06
N PRO A 106 -21.84 3.69 -2.02
CA PRO A 106 -23.14 4.06 -2.62
C PRO A 106 -24.32 4.12 -1.64
N LYS A 107 -24.23 3.47 -0.48
CA LYS A 107 -25.25 3.49 0.60
C LYS A 107 -24.84 4.28 1.85
N PHE A 108 -23.54 4.49 2.08
CA PHE A 108 -23.01 4.96 3.36
C PHE A 108 -22.21 6.28 3.26
N GLY A 109 -21.97 6.78 2.05
CA GLY A 109 -21.18 7.99 1.80
C GLY A 109 -19.68 7.78 2.00
N ALA A 110 -18.98 8.86 2.37
CA ALA A 110 -17.55 8.85 2.59
C ALA A 110 -17.15 7.91 3.75
N MET A 111 -16.21 7.03 3.47
CA MET A 111 -15.61 6.06 4.39
C MET A 111 -14.09 6.02 4.17
N GLU A 112 -13.35 5.36 5.06
CA GLU A 112 -11.88 5.32 5.01
C GLU A 112 -11.38 3.90 5.34
N VAL A 113 -10.59 3.28 4.48
CA VAL A 113 -9.77 2.12 4.88
C VAL A 113 -8.46 2.64 5.46
N VAL A 114 -8.17 2.27 6.70
CA VAL A 114 -6.85 2.41 7.32
C VAL A 114 -6.16 1.06 7.23
N THR A 115 -4.91 1.02 6.80
CA THR A 115 -4.14 -0.21 6.61
C THR A 115 -2.94 -0.26 7.55
N TYR A 116 -2.58 -1.45 8.01
CA TYR A 116 -1.51 -1.66 8.99
C TYR A 116 -0.58 -2.81 8.58
N HIS A 117 0.63 -2.81 9.14
CA HIS A 117 1.56 -3.91 9.05
C HIS A 117 2.37 -4.08 10.35
N GLU A 118 2.15 -5.19 11.05
CA GLU A 118 2.91 -5.56 12.25
C GLU A 118 4.10 -6.45 11.84
N VAL A 119 5.32 -5.92 11.90
CA VAL A 119 6.55 -6.67 11.56
C VAL A 119 6.79 -7.75 12.62
N THR A 120 6.75 -9.03 12.21
CA THR A 120 6.97 -10.19 13.07
C THR A 120 8.32 -10.88 12.81
N SER A 121 8.99 -10.58 11.71
CA SER A 121 10.37 -11.03 11.45
C SER A 121 11.38 -10.43 12.44
N PRO A 122 12.44 -11.15 12.82
CA PRO A 122 13.52 -10.61 13.65
C PRO A 122 14.18 -9.35 13.07
N GLU A 123 14.73 -8.50 13.95
CA GLU A 123 15.49 -7.31 13.55
C GLU A 123 16.64 -7.67 12.59
N GLY A 124 16.71 -6.99 11.45
CA GLY A 124 17.71 -7.24 10.41
C GLY A 124 17.39 -8.40 9.45
N ALA A 125 16.21 -9.03 9.55
CA ALA A 125 15.73 -9.98 8.54
C ALA A 125 15.54 -9.31 7.16
N ALA A 126 15.84 -10.05 6.08
CA ALA A 126 15.72 -9.59 4.71
C ALA A 126 15.22 -10.74 3.80
N PRO A 127 13.99 -10.67 3.24
CA PRO A 127 12.98 -9.63 3.49
C PRO A 127 12.52 -9.61 4.95
N SER A 128 11.96 -8.48 5.39
CA SER A 128 11.14 -8.45 6.59
C SER A 128 9.76 -9.05 6.28
N THR A 129 9.16 -9.68 7.29
CA THR A 129 7.82 -10.26 7.21
C THR A 129 6.94 -9.75 8.36
N GLY A 130 5.63 -9.70 8.14
CA GLY A 130 4.67 -9.20 9.09
C GLY A 130 3.23 -9.60 8.81
N LEU A 131 2.37 -9.32 9.78
CA LEU A 131 0.92 -9.48 9.67
C LEU A 131 0.36 -8.21 9.05
N ALA A 132 -0.26 -8.32 7.88
CA ALA A 132 -1.00 -7.25 7.24
C ALA A 132 -2.42 -7.20 7.82
N SER A 133 -2.97 -6.01 8.04
CA SER A 133 -4.39 -5.85 8.41
C SER A 133 -4.99 -4.58 7.85
N TYR A 134 -6.32 -4.50 7.87
CA TYR A 134 -7.07 -3.28 7.59
C TYR A 134 -8.15 -3.07 8.65
N ALA A 135 -8.51 -1.80 8.85
CA ALA A 135 -9.75 -1.36 9.46
C ALA A 135 -10.51 -0.48 8.46
N LEU A 136 -11.81 -0.70 8.29
CA LEU A 136 -12.67 0.20 7.52
C LEU A 136 -13.48 1.07 8.49
N TYR A 137 -13.45 2.38 8.29
CA TYR A 137 -14.07 3.39 9.14
C TYR A 137 -15.25 4.07 8.43
N GLN A 138 -16.35 4.26 9.18
CA GLN A 138 -17.48 5.13 8.82
C GLN A 138 -17.61 6.20 9.90
N ASN A 139 -17.68 7.49 9.53
CA ASN A 139 -17.85 8.59 10.49
C ASN A 139 -16.82 8.60 11.65
N GLY A 140 -15.59 8.12 11.42
CA GLY A 140 -14.57 7.99 12.47
C GLY A 140 -14.81 6.85 13.48
N GLN A 141 -15.67 5.89 13.17
CA GLN A 141 -15.84 4.63 13.91
C GLN A 141 -15.45 3.44 13.04
N PRO A 142 -14.68 2.46 13.55
CA PRO A 142 -14.36 1.25 12.78
C PRO A 142 -15.62 0.38 12.64
N VAL A 143 -15.94 0.01 11.40
CA VAL A 143 -17.09 -0.82 11.00
C VAL A 143 -16.65 -2.09 10.24
N GLY A 144 -15.36 -2.39 10.23
CA GLY A 144 -14.80 -3.68 9.81
C GLY A 144 -13.33 -3.76 10.17
N TYR A 145 -12.84 -4.94 10.54
CA TYR A 145 -11.41 -5.20 10.79
C TYR A 145 -11.08 -6.64 10.45
N VAL A 146 -10.04 -6.86 9.66
CA VAL A 146 -9.44 -8.19 9.45
C VAL A 146 -7.92 -8.05 9.37
N GLY A 147 -7.20 -8.94 10.05
CA GLY A 147 -5.77 -9.19 9.86
C GLY A 147 -5.52 -10.56 9.24
N SER A 148 -4.41 -10.70 8.51
CA SER A 148 -3.92 -12.00 8.06
C SER A 148 -3.60 -12.90 9.25
N GLU A 149 -3.96 -14.19 9.16
CA GLU A 149 -3.62 -15.19 10.19
C GLU A 149 -2.14 -15.57 10.18
N ASP A 150 -1.53 -15.57 8.99
CA ASP A 150 -0.12 -15.90 8.75
C ASP A 150 0.69 -14.65 8.35
N SER A 151 1.97 -14.63 8.75
CA SER A 151 2.93 -13.58 8.38
C SER A 151 3.33 -13.68 6.91
N SER A 152 3.40 -12.54 6.22
CA SER A 152 3.76 -12.41 4.80
C SER A 152 5.00 -11.52 4.61
N PRO A 153 5.75 -11.61 3.50
CA PRO A 153 6.61 -10.50 3.08
C PRO A 153 5.77 -9.22 2.94
N VAL A 154 6.37 -8.05 3.19
CA VAL A 154 5.65 -6.76 3.31
C VAL A 154 4.63 -6.53 2.19
N VAL A 155 3.34 -6.63 2.52
CA VAL A 155 2.24 -6.29 1.62
C VAL A 155 1.90 -4.80 1.72
N SER A 156 1.78 -4.16 0.56
CA SER A 156 1.17 -2.84 0.43
C SER A 156 -0.22 -2.96 -0.19
N PHE A 157 -1.23 -2.52 0.54
CA PHE A 157 -2.59 -2.34 0.02
C PHE A 157 -2.72 -1.03 -0.77
N GLY A 158 -3.68 -0.94 -1.69
CA GLY A 158 -3.92 0.29 -2.45
C GLY A 158 -5.15 0.26 -3.35
N THR A 159 -5.42 1.39 -4.01
CA THR A 159 -6.51 1.58 -4.99
C THR A 159 -6.06 1.42 -6.44
N SER A 160 -4.81 1.01 -6.65
CA SER A 160 -4.19 0.87 -7.97
C SER A 160 -3.07 -0.17 -7.91
N PRO A 161 -2.84 -0.96 -8.98
CA PRO A 161 -1.90 -2.08 -8.98
C PRO A 161 -0.52 -1.72 -8.44
N SER A 162 -0.15 -2.29 -7.29
CA SER A 162 1.10 -1.96 -6.62
C SER A 162 2.31 -2.66 -7.25
N LEU A 163 2.19 -3.92 -7.70
CA LEU A 163 3.28 -4.69 -8.28
C LEU A 163 2.84 -5.64 -9.41
N GLY A 164 3.81 -6.35 -9.98
CA GLY A 164 3.62 -7.71 -10.50
C GLY A 164 2.77 -7.91 -11.76
N GLY A 165 2.36 -6.84 -12.46
CA GLY A 165 1.62 -6.94 -13.74
C GLY A 165 0.11 -7.12 -13.58
N GLN A 166 -0.43 -6.80 -12.42
CA GLN A 166 -1.87 -6.65 -12.21
C GLN A 166 -2.42 -5.44 -13.00
N LYS A 167 -3.67 -5.52 -13.47
CA LYS A 167 -4.40 -4.45 -14.17
C LYS A 167 -5.73 -4.17 -13.47
N TRP A 168 -6.05 -2.90 -13.31
CA TRP A 168 -7.33 -2.44 -12.77
C TRP A 168 -8.02 -1.51 -13.77
N GLU A 169 -9.22 -1.89 -14.19
CA GLU A 169 -10.08 -1.13 -15.12
C GLU A 169 -11.28 -0.55 -14.35
N LEU A 170 -11.06 0.56 -13.64
CA LEU A 170 -12.08 1.24 -12.84
C LEU A 170 -12.88 2.24 -13.71
N ASN A 171 -13.84 1.76 -14.50
CA ASN A 171 -14.54 2.58 -15.49
C ASN A 171 -15.56 3.55 -14.85
N ASN A 172 -16.04 3.27 -13.64
CA ASN A 172 -16.78 4.22 -12.79
C ASN A 172 -15.87 5.22 -12.04
N GLY A 173 -14.54 5.08 -12.15
CA GLY A 173 -13.57 5.92 -11.43
C GLY A 173 -13.41 5.63 -9.94
N SER A 174 -13.97 4.53 -9.42
CA SER A 174 -13.93 4.16 -8.00
C SER A 174 -13.42 2.73 -7.79
N ASN A 175 -12.77 2.47 -6.66
CA ASN A 175 -12.45 1.12 -6.19
C ASN A 175 -13.59 0.50 -5.35
N VAL A 176 -14.79 1.09 -5.41
CA VAL A 176 -16.03 0.57 -4.83
C VAL A 176 -17.00 0.23 -5.96
N ASP A 177 -17.68 -0.91 -5.86
CA ASP A 177 -18.73 -1.31 -6.80
C ASP A 177 -20.12 -0.74 -6.41
N LYS A 178 -21.15 -1.03 -7.22
CA LYS A 178 -22.53 -0.58 -6.94
C LYS A 178 -23.24 -1.32 -5.80
N TYR A 179 -22.66 -2.41 -5.31
CA TYR A 179 -23.18 -3.22 -4.19
C TYR A 179 -22.60 -2.79 -2.84
N GLY A 180 -21.45 -2.12 -2.86
CA GLY A 180 -20.74 -1.65 -1.69
C GLY A 180 -19.43 -2.37 -1.36
N ASN A 181 -19.02 -3.33 -2.21
CA ASN A 181 -17.75 -4.02 -2.03
C ASN A 181 -16.59 -3.04 -2.28
N VAL A 182 -15.65 -2.98 -1.34
CA VAL A 182 -14.43 -2.17 -1.46
C VAL A 182 -13.28 -3.07 -1.92
N TYR A 183 -12.62 -2.69 -3.00
CA TYR A 183 -11.52 -3.46 -3.59
C TYR A 183 -10.17 -2.84 -3.21
N LEU A 184 -9.21 -3.69 -2.85
CA LEU A 184 -7.83 -3.32 -2.49
C LEU A 184 -6.83 -4.19 -3.24
N SER A 185 -5.86 -3.59 -3.93
CA SER A 185 -4.75 -4.30 -4.57
C SER A 185 -3.73 -4.72 -3.53
N TYR A 186 -3.32 -5.98 -3.51
CA TYR A 186 -2.12 -6.46 -2.78
C TYR A 186 -1.20 -7.16 -3.78
N ASP A 187 0.07 -6.75 -3.90
CA ASP A 187 1.08 -7.31 -4.82
C ASP A 187 0.60 -7.64 -6.26
N LYS A 188 -0.04 -8.80 -6.45
CA LYS A 188 -0.63 -9.31 -7.70
C LYS A 188 -2.12 -9.66 -7.61
N GLY A 189 -2.71 -9.61 -6.43
CA GLY A 189 -4.07 -10.05 -6.13
C GLY A 189 -4.99 -8.93 -5.67
N VAL A 190 -6.25 -9.30 -5.43
CA VAL A 190 -7.34 -8.37 -5.07
C VAL A 190 -7.98 -8.84 -3.76
N THR A 191 -7.86 -8.05 -2.71
CA THR A 191 -8.66 -8.21 -1.49
C THR A 191 -9.98 -7.47 -1.68
N VAL A 192 -11.07 -8.08 -1.23
CA VAL A 192 -12.45 -7.62 -1.44
C VAL A 192 -13.12 -7.54 -0.09
N LEU A 193 -13.51 -6.33 0.31
CA LEU A 193 -14.20 -6.08 1.57
C LEU A 193 -15.70 -5.99 1.28
N THR A 194 -16.48 -6.94 1.80
CA THR A 194 -17.91 -7.07 1.52
C THR A 194 -18.75 -6.53 2.69
N PRO A 195 -19.79 -5.72 2.44
CA PRO A 195 -20.75 -5.29 3.46
C PRO A 195 -21.54 -6.48 4.03
N THR A 196 -21.80 -6.47 5.33
CA THR A 196 -22.57 -7.48 6.08
C THR A 196 -23.43 -6.80 7.14
N ASP A 197 -24.39 -7.55 7.71
CA ASP A 197 -25.18 -7.11 8.87
C ASP A 197 -24.34 -6.83 10.14
N GLN A 198 -23.04 -7.16 10.15
CA GLN A 198 -22.12 -6.99 11.28
C GLN A 198 -20.95 -6.03 10.97
N GLY A 199 -21.01 -5.30 9.85
CA GLY A 199 -19.90 -4.47 9.38
C GLY A 199 -19.31 -5.02 8.08
N TYR A 200 -17.98 -5.01 7.92
CA TYR A 200 -17.29 -5.53 6.75
C TYR A 200 -16.40 -6.74 7.04
N ASP A 201 -16.43 -7.73 6.14
CA ASP A 201 -15.57 -8.91 6.14
C ASP A 201 -14.82 -9.03 4.80
N SER A 202 -13.61 -9.58 4.83
CA SER A 202 -12.81 -9.93 3.65
C SER A 202 -13.26 -11.21 2.95
N ASN A 203 -14.08 -12.04 3.61
CA ASN A 203 -14.45 -13.40 3.18
C ASN A 203 -13.24 -14.28 2.79
N GLY A 204 -12.10 -14.09 3.46
CA GLY A 204 -10.85 -14.82 3.23
C GLY A 204 -10.03 -14.33 2.02
N THR A 205 -10.41 -13.22 1.38
CA THR A 205 -9.66 -12.62 0.26
C THR A 205 -8.39 -11.84 0.68
N MET A 206 -7.99 -11.93 1.95
CA MET A 206 -6.75 -11.34 2.46
C MET A 206 -5.50 -11.88 1.74
N PRO A 207 -4.36 -11.16 1.80
CA PRO A 207 -3.10 -11.64 1.25
C PRO A 207 -2.66 -12.96 1.92
N PRO A 208 -2.08 -13.91 1.16
CA PRO A 208 -1.56 -15.16 1.71
C PRO A 208 -0.30 -14.91 2.53
N GLY A 209 -0.14 -15.66 3.63
CA GLY A 209 1.13 -15.72 4.37
C GLY A 209 2.23 -16.49 3.63
N GLU A 210 3.44 -16.46 4.18
CA GLU A 210 4.62 -17.10 3.61
C GLU A 210 4.42 -18.62 3.47
N GLY A 211 4.38 -19.11 2.22
CA GLY A 211 4.17 -20.52 1.89
C GLY A 211 2.70 -20.95 1.75
N ALA A 212 1.73 -20.08 2.05
CA ALA A 212 0.32 -20.35 1.74
C ALA A 212 0.09 -20.29 0.22
N VAL A 213 -0.45 -21.36 -0.37
CA VAL A 213 -0.34 -21.59 -1.82
C VAL A 213 -1.19 -20.62 -2.65
N LYS A 214 -2.43 -20.35 -2.24
CA LYS A 214 -3.36 -19.35 -2.82
C LYS A 214 -4.41 -18.96 -1.78
N THR A 215 -4.64 -17.65 -1.57
CA THR A 215 -5.96 -17.16 -1.15
C THR A 215 -6.81 -16.85 -2.39
N PRO A 216 -8.13 -16.67 -2.27
CA PRO A 216 -8.95 -16.19 -3.39
C PRO A 216 -8.35 -14.91 -4.01
N PHE A 217 -8.41 -14.84 -5.34
CA PHE A 217 -7.96 -13.69 -6.14
C PHE A 217 -6.45 -13.36 -6.04
N SER A 218 -5.62 -14.29 -5.57
CA SER A 218 -4.16 -14.23 -5.73
C SER A 218 -3.77 -14.34 -7.22
N ASN A 219 -3.12 -13.32 -7.78
CA ASN A 219 -2.85 -13.18 -9.23
C ASN A 219 -4.13 -12.90 -10.04
N ALA A 220 -4.88 -11.88 -9.65
CA ALA A 220 -6.11 -11.45 -10.32
C ALA A 220 -6.06 -9.99 -10.75
N ASP A 221 -6.63 -9.71 -11.91
CA ASP A 221 -6.94 -8.35 -12.38
C ASP A 221 -8.34 -7.94 -11.88
N LEU A 222 -8.63 -6.63 -11.84
CA LEU A 222 -9.95 -6.09 -11.46
C LEU A 222 -10.54 -5.29 -12.62
N LYS A 223 -11.85 -5.43 -12.84
CA LYS A 223 -12.66 -4.53 -13.65
C LYS A 223 -13.84 -4.06 -12.82
N ILE A 224 -14.18 -2.77 -12.90
CA ILE A 224 -15.48 -2.26 -12.49
C ILE A 224 -16.06 -1.51 -13.69
N SER A 225 -17.30 -1.81 -14.09
CA SER A 225 -17.96 -1.17 -15.24
C SER A 225 -18.35 0.29 -14.96
N GLU A 226 -18.80 1.01 -15.98
CA GLU A 226 -19.33 2.38 -15.82
C GLU A 226 -20.58 2.43 -14.93
N ASP A 227 -21.42 1.38 -14.95
CA ASP A 227 -22.59 1.24 -14.06
C ASP A 227 -22.25 0.63 -12.68
N GLY A 228 -20.99 0.22 -12.46
CA GLY A 228 -20.50 -0.29 -11.18
C GLY A 228 -20.62 -1.79 -10.97
N GLU A 229 -20.78 -2.61 -12.01
CA GLU A 229 -20.61 -4.08 -11.92
C GLU A 229 -19.13 -4.44 -11.69
N PRO A 230 -18.81 -5.28 -10.68
CA PRO A 230 -17.46 -5.80 -10.52
C PRO A 230 -17.21 -7.02 -11.42
N THR A 231 -15.95 -7.22 -11.80
CA THR A 231 -15.45 -8.52 -12.29
C THR A 231 -14.01 -8.70 -11.83
N VAL A 232 -13.75 -9.76 -11.05
CA VAL A 232 -12.39 -10.13 -10.65
C VAL A 232 -11.90 -11.23 -11.58
N ILE A 233 -10.79 -10.96 -12.28
CA ILE A 233 -10.30 -11.79 -13.39
C ILE A 233 -9.08 -12.56 -12.89
N GLN A 234 -9.33 -13.74 -12.32
CA GLN A 234 -8.30 -14.63 -11.77
C GLN A 234 -7.47 -15.24 -12.91
N LYS A 235 -6.15 -15.03 -12.92
CA LYS A 235 -5.24 -15.66 -13.89
C LYS A 235 -4.97 -17.11 -13.50
N THR A 236 -5.06 -18.02 -14.46
CA THR A 236 -4.79 -19.45 -14.26
C THR A 236 -3.29 -19.71 -14.29
N LEU A 237 -2.77 -20.38 -13.26
CA LEU A 237 -1.35 -20.67 -13.09
C LEU A 237 -1.05 -22.17 -13.21
N GLU A 238 -0.04 -22.50 -14.01
CA GLU A 238 0.60 -23.81 -14.11
C GLU A 238 1.81 -23.95 -13.17
N GLY A 239 2.01 -25.15 -12.63
CA GLY A 239 3.24 -25.53 -11.93
C GLY A 239 3.63 -24.55 -10.81
N GLU A 240 4.88 -24.08 -10.86
CA GLU A 240 5.49 -23.17 -9.87
C GLU A 240 5.05 -21.70 -10.05
N GLY A 241 3.84 -21.46 -10.57
CA GLY A 241 3.26 -20.11 -10.71
C GLY A 241 3.40 -19.47 -12.10
N ARG A 242 3.56 -20.26 -13.18
CA ARG A 242 3.58 -19.75 -14.55
C ARG A 242 2.16 -19.38 -15.00
N GLU A 243 1.92 -18.13 -15.39
CA GLU A 243 0.66 -17.76 -16.06
C GLU A 243 0.48 -18.57 -17.35
N THR A 244 -0.69 -19.19 -17.49
CA THR A 244 -1.07 -19.99 -18.67
C THR A 244 -1.49 -19.13 -19.85
N GLY A 245 -2.09 -17.97 -19.58
CA GLY A 245 -2.85 -17.17 -20.52
C GLY A 245 -4.38 -17.38 -20.43
N GLU A 246 -4.83 -18.39 -19.69
CA GLU A 246 -6.24 -18.59 -19.34
C GLU A 246 -6.62 -17.79 -18.10
N THR A 247 -7.90 -17.42 -18.00
CA THR A 247 -8.48 -16.65 -16.89
C THR A 247 -9.83 -17.22 -16.48
N VAL A 248 -10.19 -17.09 -15.20
CA VAL A 248 -11.54 -17.32 -14.68
C VAL A 248 -12.11 -15.97 -14.23
N ASN A 249 -13.21 -15.55 -14.85
CA ASN A 249 -13.96 -14.39 -14.40
C ASN A 249 -14.78 -14.76 -13.16
N TYR A 250 -14.78 -13.87 -12.16
CA TYR A 250 -15.67 -13.93 -11.02
C TYR A 250 -16.58 -12.70 -11.03
N VAL A 251 -17.89 -12.95 -11.00
CA VAL A 251 -18.96 -11.94 -11.06
C VAL A 251 -19.77 -11.98 -9.77
N TRP A 252 -20.47 -10.89 -9.44
CA TRP A 252 -21.28 -10.80 -8.23
C TRP A 252 -22.64 -11.48 -8.41
N ASP A 253 -22.99 -12.45 -7.55
CA ASP A 253 -24.29 -13.15 -7.60
C ASP A 253 -25.40 -12.50 -6.74
N GLY A 254 -25.06 -11.45 -5.99
CA GLY A 254 -25.90 -10.82 -4.97
C GLY A 254 -25.39 -11.02 -3.54
N GLN A 255 -24.52 -12.00 -3.30
CA GLN A 255 -23.94 -12.32 -1.99
C GLN A 255 -22.41 -12.50 -2.04
N ALA A 256 -21.85 -12.99 -3.13
CA ALA A 256 -20.42 -13.27 -3.27
C ALA A 256 -19.94 -13.10 -4.73
N LEU A 257 -18.61 -13.06 -4.88
CA LEU A 257 -17.94 -13.22 -6.18
C LEU A 257 -17.83 -14.71 -6.51
N VAL A 258 -18.56 -15.15 -7.55
CA VAL A 258 -18.61 -16.56 -7.99
C VAL A 258 -18.11 -16.69 -9.43
N PRO A 259 -17.56 -17.86 -9.83
CA PRO A 259 -17.13 -18.08 -11.22
C PRO A 259 -18.27 -17.90 -12.22
N GLU A 260 -17.99 -17.15 -13.30
CA GLU A 260 -18.83 -17.09 -14.49
C GLU A 260 -18.84 -18.48 -15.20
N GLN A 261 -19.99 -18.88 -15.75
CA GLN A 261 -20.26 -20.22 -16.34
C GLN A 261 -20.54 -20.18 -17.85
#